data_AF-A0A954HLP4-F1
#
_entry.id   AF-A0A954HLP4-F1
#
_cell.length_a   1.000
_cell.length_b   1.000
_cell.length_c   1.000
_cell.angle_alpha   90.00
_cell.angle_beta   90.00
_cell.angle_gamma   90.00
#
_symmetry.space_group_name_H-M   'P 1'
#
loop_
_entity.id
_entity.type
_entity.pdbx_description
1 polymer ?
#
loop_
_entity_poly.entity_id
_entity_poly.type
_entity_poly.pdbx_seq_one_letter_code
_entity_poly.pdbx_strand_id
1 'polypeptide(L)'
;MELRTDVLTGRQIIVAHSRGDRPVHVTAVSPDHTSNSSALFHDPFLEGEEQSTPDETLSLRRDGTAANTSGWLVRVVPNRFPAVQPLSPLSPL
;
A
#
# COMPACT_ATOMS: atom_id res chain seq x y z
N MET A 1 -27.16 11.45 19.04
CA MET A 1 -27.03 10.92 17.67
C MET A 1 -27.25 12.09 16.73
N GLU A 2 -26.44 12.23 15.69
CA GLU A 2 -26.41 13.39 14.81
C GLU A 2 -26.25 12.93 13.35
N LEU A 3 -26.87 13.64 12.41
CA LEU A 3 -26.65 13.46 10.97
C LEU A 3 -25.74 14.58 10.47
N ARG A 4 -24.61 14.23 9.85
CA ARG A 4 -23.68 15.19 9.24
C ARG A 4 -23.58 14.93 7.76
N THR A 5 -23.30 15.96 6.98
CA THR A 5 -23.01 15.82 5.55
C THR A 5 -21.52 16.01 5.33
N ASP A 6 -20.87 15.05 4.70
CA ASP A 6 -19.53 15.24 4.17
C ASP A 6 -19.60 16.21 3.00
N VAL A 7 -18.94 17.37 3.14
CA VAL A 7 -18.94 18.44 2.14
C VAL A 7 -18.21 18.06 0.86
N LEU A 8 -17.31 17.07 0.89
CA LEU A 8 -16.57 16.63 -0.30
C LEU A 8 -17.40 15.70 -1.18
N THR A 9 -18.23 14.84 -0.58
CA THR A 9 -18.97 13.81 -1.30
C THR A 9 -20.49 14.00 -1.29
N GLY A 10 -21.01 14.92 -0.47
CA GLY A 10 -22.45 15.11 -0.23
C GLY A 10 -23.10 13.97 0.55
N ARG A 11 -22.34 12.96 1.00
CA ARG A 11 -22.89 11.81 1.72
C ARG A 11 -23.31 12.21 3.13
N GLN A 12 -24.51 11.77 3.51
CA GLN A 12 -24.97 11.90 4.89
C GLN A 12 -24.40 10.75 5.73
N ILE A 13 -23.73 11.10 6.82
CA ILE A 13 -23.18 10.18 7.81
C ILE A 13 -23.94 10.32 9.12
N ILE A 14 -24.06 9.19 9.81
CA ILE A 14 -24.66 9.14 11.15
C ILE A 14 -23.51 9.12 12.16
N VAL A 15 -23.49 10.09 13.07
CA VAL A 15 -22.59 10.13 14.23
C VAL A 15 -23.37 9.73 15.48
N ALA A 16 -22.98 8.61 16.09
CA ALA A 16 -23.69 8.03 17.24
C ALA A 16 -22.72 7.57 18.33
N HIS A 17 -22.26 8.50 19.17
CA HIS A 17 -21.28 8.24 20.25
C HIS A 17 -21.62 6.99 21.09
N SER A 18 -22.86 6.86 21.55
CA SER A 18 -23.31 5.74 22.39
C SER A 18 -23.32 4.35 21.71
N ARG A 19 -23.01 4.26 20.39
CA ARG A 19 -22.85 2.95 19.73
C ARG A 19 -21.56 2.24 20.13
N GLY A 20 -20.53 2.98 20.55
CA GLY A 20 -19.27 2.40 21.02
C GLY A 20 -19.41 1.60 22.31
N ASP A 21 -20.41 1.94 23.14
CA ASP A 21 -20.67 1.28 24.43
C ASP A 21 -21.40 -0.07 24.30
N ARG A 22 -21.80 -0.45 23.08
CA ARG A 22 -22.48 -1.71 22.86
C ARG A 22 -21.50 -2.87 23.08
N PRO A 23 -21.92 -3.93 23.78
CA PRO A 23 -21.10 -5.14 23.86
C PRO A 23 -20.82 -5.66 22.45
N VAL A 24 -19.55 -5.62 22.05
CA VAL A 24 -19.08 -6.24 20.81
C VAL A 24 -18.49 -7.60 21.19
N HIS A 25 -18.97 -8.67 20.58
CA HIS A 25 -18.26 -9.95 20.63
C HIS A 25 -17.01 -9.80 19.79
N VAL A 26 -15.91 -9.40 20.42
CA VAL A 26 -14.60 -9.37 19.79
C VAL A 26 -14.17 -10.82 19.68
N THR A 27 -14.48 -11.48 18.57
CA THR A 27 -13.70 -12.63 18.16
C THR A 27 -12.29 -12.10 18.00
N ALA A 28 -11.38 -12.52 18.87
CA ALA A 28 -9.97 -12.25 18.66
C ALA A 28 -9.63 -12.83 17.29
N VAL A 29 -9.60 -11.96 16.27
CA VAL A 29 -8.88 -12.26 15.05
C VAL A 29 -7.46 -12.31 15.57
N SER A 30 -6.94 -13.52 15.78
CA SER A 30 -5.52 -13.71 16.00
C SER A 30 -4.83 -12.84 14.95
N PRO A 31 -3.94 -11.92 15.34
CA PRO A 31 -3.09 -11.30 14.35
C PRO A 31 -2.46 -12.47 13.61
N ASP A 32 -2.83 -12.68 12.35
CA ASP A 32 -2.23 -13.69 11.48
C ASP A 32 -0.83 -13.19 11.08
N HIS A 33 -0.02 -12.89 12.10
CA HIS A 33 1.34 -12.41 12.01
C HIS A 33 2.34 -13.54 12.32
N THR A 34 1.85 -14.78 12.48
CA THR A 34 2.69 -15.97 12.75
C THR A 34 2.62 -17.03 11.66
N SER A 35 2.25 -16.65 10.43
CA SER A 35 2.24 -17.58 9.30
C SER A 35 3.09 -17.05 8.15
N ASN A 36 4.36 -16.77 8.45
CA ASN A 36 5.51 -17.31 7.72
C ASN A 36 6.73 -16.36 7.85
N SER A 37 7.61 -16.60 8.82
CA SER A 37 8.88 -15.88 8.92
C SER A 37 9.75 -16.00 7.66
N SER A 38 9.48 -16.96 6.76
CA SER A 38 10.14 -17.04 5.44
C SER A 38 9.56 -16.12 4.37
N ALA A 39 8.36 -15.55 4.56
CA ALA A 39 7.80 -14.55 3.66
C ALA A 39 8.48 -13.17 3.78
N LEU A 40 9.06 -12.86 4.95
CA LEU A 40 9.87 -11.65 5.13
C LEU A 40 11.20 -11.70 4.36
N PHE A 41 11.73 -12.90 4.09
CA PHE A 41 12.96 -13.07 3.31
C PHE A 41 12.75 -12.95 1.80
N HIS A 42 11.50 -12.86 1.34
CA HIS A 42 11.15 -12.83 -0.09
C HIS A 42 10.07 -11.78 -0.38
N ASP A 43 10.08 -10.68 0.37
CA ASP A 43 9.22 -9.54 0.07
C ASP A 43 9.82 -8.79 -1.13
N PRO A 44 9.15 -8.76 -2.29
CA PRO A 44 9.67 -8.11 -3.50
C PRO A 44 9.89 -6.59 -3.33
N PHE A 45 9.34 -5.97 -2.28
CA PHE A 45 9.51 -4.55 -2.01
C PHE A 45 10.66 -4.24 -1.05
N LEU A 46 11.38 -5.25 -0.56
CA LEU A 46 12.62 -5.03 0.19
C LEU A 46 13.78 -4.67 -0.74
N GLU A 47 14.73 -3.92 -0.18
CA GLU A 47 15.98 -3.60 -0.84
C GLU A 47 16.81 -4.88 -1.07
N GLY A 48 17.31 -5.07 -2.30
CA GLY A 48 18.00 -6.29 -2.75
C GLY A 48 17.13 -7.28 -3.52
N GLU A 49 15.80 -7.12 -3.49
CA GLU A 49 14.84 -7.96 -4.22
C GLU A 49 14.23 -7.23 -5.43
N GLU A 50 14.92 -6.22 -5.97
CA GLU A 50 14.38 -5.35 -7.02
C GLU A 50 13.98 -6.13 -8.29
N GLN A 51 14.68 -7.22 -8.60
CA GLN A 51 14.39 -8.17 -9.67
C GLN A 51 13.03 -8.88 -9.57
N SER A 52 12.44 -8.91 -8.38
CA SER A 52 11.13 -9.51 -8.11
C SER A 52 9.97 -8.55 -8.41
N THR A 53 10.28 -7.28 -8.71
CA THR A 53 9.34 -6.24 -9.16
C THR A 53 9.53 -5.91 -10.64
N PRO A 54 8.50 -5.38 -11.33
CA PRO A 54 8.72 -4.76 -12.63
C PRO A 54 9.71 -3.59 -12.53
N ASP A 55 10.37 -3.27 -13.64
CA ASP A 55 11.35 -2.18 -13.69
C ASP A 55 10.75 -0.87 -13.19
N GLU A 56 11.52 -0.17 -12.37
CA GLU A 56 11.10 1.13 -11.86
C GLU A 56 10.99 2.16 -12.99
N THR A 57 9.96 3.00 -12.92
CA THR A 57 9.77 4.13 -13.86
C THR A 57 10.40 5.41 -13.31
N LEU A 58 10.60 5.48 -12.00
CA LEU A 58 11.22 6.59 -11.29
C LEU A 58 11.79 6.09 -9.97
N SER A 59 12.88 6.70 -9.50
CA SER A 59 13.32 6.50 -8.12
C SER A 59 14.05 7.73 -7.58
N LEU A 60 13.97 7.89 -6.26
CA LEU A 60 14.86 8.77 -5.51
C LEU A 60 15.94 7.89 -4.89
N ARG A 61 17.21 8.19 -5.14
CA ARG A 61 18.34 7.32 -4.75
C ARG A 61 19.56 8.11 -4.34
N ARG A 62 20.50 7.41 -3.71
CA ARG A 62 21.83 7.93 -3.38
C ARG A 62 22.67 8.06 -4.65
N ASP A 63 23.55 9.06 -4.68
CA ASP A 63 24.47 9.27 -5.80
C ASP A 63 25.37 8.05 -6.01
N GLY A 64 25.57 7.68 -7.27
CA GLY A 64 26.42 6.55 -7.66
C GLY A 64 25.78 5.16 -7.58
N THR A 65 24.48 5.04 -7.30
CA THR A 65 23.75 3.75 -7.32
C THR A 65 22.99 3.53 -8.63
N ALA A 66 22.81 2.27 -9.02
CA ALA A 66 22.25 1.88 -10.32
C ALA A 66 20.73 1.65 -10.28
N ALA A 67 20.09 1.69 -11.46
CA ALA A 67 18.66 1.42 -11.59
C ALA A 67 18.33 -0.04 -11.32
N ASN A 68 17.18 -0.29 -10.71
CA ASN A 68 16.72 -1.61 -10.29
C ASN A 68 17.76 -2.35 -9.42
N THR A 69 18.45 -1.60 -8.55
CA THR A 69 19.38 -2.13 -7.54
C THR A 69 19.22 -1.38 -6.23
N SER A 70 19.76 -1.93 -5.15
CA SER A 70 19.83 -1.27 -3.85
C SER A 70 20.47 0.12 -3.91
N GLY A 71 20.11 0.99 -2.97
CA GLY A 71 20.59 2.38 -2.89
C GLY A 71 19.50 3.44 -2.94
N TRP A 72 18.25 3.02 -3.14
CA TRP A 72 17.09 3.89 -3.27
C TRP A 72 16.50 4.27 -1.90
N LEU A 73 15.92 5.46 -1.85
CA LEU A 73 15.06 5.90 -0.75
C LEU A 73 13.60 5.55 -1.05
N VAL A 74 13.19 5.72 -2.32
CA VAL A 74 11.84 5.37 -2.82
C VAL A 74 11.94 4.93 -4.27
N ARG A 75 11.18 3.90 -4.65
CA ARG A 75 10.98 3.46 -6.05
C ARG A 75 9.52 3.57 -6.45
N VAL A 76 9.28 3.97 -7.70
CA VAL A 76 7.98 3.88 -8.36
C VAL A 76 8.06 2.75 -9.36
N VAL A 77 7.32 1.67 -9.11
CA VAL A 77 7.27 0.48 -9.96
C VAL A 77 5.84 0.27 -10.48
N PRO A 78 5.66 -0.18 -11.74
CA PRO A 78 4.36 -0.60 -12.23
C PRO A 78 3.77 -1.72 -11.34
N ASN A 79 2.45 -1.66 -11.10
CA ASN A 79 1.76 -2.76 -10.44
C ASN A 79 1.73 -3.97 -11.38
N ARG A 80 2.26 -5.11 -10.93
CA ARG A 80 2.29 -6.38 -11.67
C ARG A 80 0.89 -6.95 -11.96
N PHE A 81 -0.09 -6.60 -11.13
CA PHE A 81 -1.49 -7.00 -11.27
C PHE A 81 -2.38 -5.74 -11.34
N PRO A 82 -2.27 -4.95 -12.42
CA PRO A 82 -2.92 -3.65 -12.48
C PRO A 82 -4.44 -3.82 -12.58
N ALA A 83 -5.18 -3.06 -11.76
CA ALA A 83 -6.65 -3.06 -11.80
C ALA A 83 -7.22 -2.39 -13.07
N VAL A 84 -6.41 -1.58 -13.75
CA VAL A 84 -6.77 -0.83 -14.95
C VAL A 84 -5.60 -0.80 -15.94
N GLN A 85 -5.89 -0.69 -17.23
CA GLN A 85 -4.86 -0.52 -18.25
C GLN A 85 -4.36 0.93 -18.29
N PRO A 86 -3.04 1.16 -18.50
CA PRO A 86 -2.54 2.52 -18.71
C PRO A 86 -3.17 3.13 -19.96
N LEU A 87 -3.58 4.40 -19.86
CA LEU A 87 -4.16 5.14 -20.98
C LEU A 87 -3.11 5.41 -22.10
N SER A 88 -1.82 5.29 -21.80
CA SER A 88 -0.67 5.38 -22.72
C SER A 88 0.58 4.79 -22.06
N PRO A 89 1.61 4.35 -22.82
CA PRO A 89 2.86 3.89 -22.21
C PRO A 89 3.57 5.08 -21.56
N LEU A 90 3.81 5.00 -20.24
CA LEU A 90 4.70 5.93 -19.54
C LEU A 90 6.09 5.81 -20.18
N SER A 91 6.46 6.81 -20.98
CA SER A 91 7.81 6.86 -21.54
C SER A 91 8.76 7.27 -20.41
N PRO A 92 9.90 6.58 -20.20
CA PRO A 92 10.89 7.00 -19.22
C PRO A 92 11.47 8.36 -19.62
N LEU A 93 11.71 9.23 -18.63
CA LEU A 93 12.39 10.51 -18.76
C LEU A 93 13.90 10.33 -18.94
#